data_AF-A0A0K1W1E7-F1
#
_entry.id   AF-A0A0K1W1E7-F1
#
_cell.length_a   1.000
_cell.length_b   1.000
_cell.length_c   1.000
_cell.angle_alpha   90.00
_cell.angle_beta   90.00
_cell.angle_gamma   90.00
#
_symmetry.space_group_name_H-M   'P 1'
#
loop_
_entity.id
_entity.type
_entity.pdbx_description
1 polymer ?
#
loop_
_entity_poly.entity_id
_entity_poly.type
_entity_poly.pdbx_seq_one_letter_code
_entity_poly.pdbx_strand_id
1 'polypeptide(L)'
;MRIFKNFSDCKTPFFKSLLFITVESIIPGLLIWFLIGYDFSYSFKNNLPNPKALYIFLVLFFYFIYSFVTTTIFYYSKFHKADNFTYSLTITICLIMLYIIGIFIVNESFWIFVKFIIIFATAILFLPISVFITMFFNNLVIKKNEEYDQMLLAYKNGEIIPTNKLIKAQRYSKFIINREQKKEELEKFKKSLEEKLEEKIKENELKKKEKEKNINLKLDKKEEKQRLKEIEKNSKFKK
;
A
#
# COMPACT_ATOMS: atom_id res chain seq x y z
N MET A 1 -25.69 9.37 -7.22
CA MET A 1 -24.50 9.16 -6.38
C MET A 1 -23.26 9.52 -7.20
N ARG A 2 -22.68 10.72 -7.03
CA ARG A 2 -21.42 11.07 -7.72
C ARG A 2 -20.30 10.35 -6.98
N ILE A 3 -19.86 9.22 -7.52
CA ILE A 3 -18.86 8.33 -6.93
C ILE A 3 -17.46 8.98 -6.89
N PHE A 4 -17.24 10.07 -7.63
CA PHE A 4 -16.01 10.84 -7.60
C PHE A 4 -16.31 12.28 -7.20
N LYS A 5 -16.05 12.63 -5.93
CA LYS A 5 -15.79 14.04 -5.57
C LYS A 5 -14.56 14.49 -6.35
N ASN A 6 -14.57 15.72 -6.87
CA ASN A 6 -13.39 16.28 -7.51
C ASN A 6 -12.22 16.20 -6.53
N PHE A 7 -11.07 15.73 -7.00
CA PHE A 7 -9.88 15.54 -6.18
C PHE A 7 -9.43 16.84 -5.47
N SER A 8 -9.75 17.99 -6.07
CA SER A 8 -9.58 19.33 -5.50
C SER A 8 -10.34 19.53 -4.18
N ASP A 9 -11.53 18.93 -4.03
CA ASP A 9 -12.42 19.16 -2.90
C ASP A 9 -12.01 18.36 -1.65
N CYS A 10 -11.15 17.35 -1.85
CA CYS A 10 -10.63 16.48 -0.82
C CYS A 10 -9.30 16.96 -0.24
N LYS A 11 -8.66 17.96 -0.86
CA LYS A 11 -7.34 18.47 -0.46
C LYS A 11 -7.41 19.86 0.17
N THR A 12 -6.44 20.14 1.03
CA THR A 12 -6.26 21.48 1.56
C THR A 12 -5.62 22.35 0.46
N PRO A 13 -6.07 23.60 0.25
CA PRO A 13 -5.39 24.51 -0.67
C PRO A 13 -3.91 24.65 -0.30
N PHE A 14 -3.04 24.67 -1.31
CA PHE A 14 -1.58 24.58 -1.11
C PHE A 14 -1.04 25.56 -0.06
N PHE A 15 -1.32 26.87 -0.20
CA PHE A 15 -0.81 27.88 0.74
C PHE A 15 -1.34 27.69 2.16
N LYS A 16 -2.57 27.19 2.31
CA LYS A 16 -3.15 26.88 3.61
C LYS A 16 -2.43 25.68 4.23
N SER A 17 -2.23 24.62 3.44
CA SER A 17 -1.46 23.44 3.86
C SER A 17 -0.05 23.83 4.29
N LEU A 18 0.65 24.64 3.48
CA LEU A 18 2.00 25.11 3.78
C LEU A 18 2.06 25.88 5.10
N LEU A 19 1.15 26.82 5.34
CA LEU A 19 1.10 27.59 6.60
C LEU A 19 1.00 26.66 7.81
N PHE A 20 0.08 25.70 7.77
CA PHE A 20 -0.12 24.74 8.87
C PHE A 20 1.10 23.85 9.07
N ILE A 21 1.67 23.31 8.00
CA ILE A 21 2.92 22.52 8.06
C ILE A 21 4.07 23.35 8.64
N THR A 22 4.15 24.64 8.31
CA THR A 22 5.17 25.53 8.84
C THR A 22 5.05 25.68 10.35
N VAL A 23 3.83 25.84 10.88
CA VAL A 23 3.58 26.00 12.32
C VAL A 23 3.69 24.67 13.08
N GLU A 24 3.14 23.59 12.52
CA GLU A 24 3.05 22.27 13.18
C GLU A 24 4.40 21.52 13.19
N SER A 25 5.22 21.70 12.15
CA SER A 25 6.44 20.91 11.95
C SER A 25 7.68 21.79 11.75
N ILE A 26 7.70 22.66 10.72
CA ILE A 26 8.95 23.31 10.29
C ILE A 26 9.51 24.24 11.36
N ILE A 27 8.72 25.18 11.89
CA ILE A 27 9.17 26.13 12.91
C ILE A 27 9.64 25.39 14.17
N PRO A 28 8.84 24.50 14.80
CA PRO A 28 9.30 23.76 15.98
C PRO A 28 10.56 22.93 15.72
N GLY A 29 10.63 22.25 14.57
CA GLY A 29 11.78 21.42 14.23
C GLY A 29 13.06 22.23 14.00
N LEU A 30 12.97 23.38 13.30
CA LEU A 30 14.10 24.29 13.14
C LEU A 30 14.52 24.92 14.47
N LEU A 31 13.57 25.28 15.34
CA LEU A 31 13.90 25.79 16.68
C LEU A 31 14.68 24.76 17.49
N ILE A 32 14.25 23.49 17.49
CA ILE A 32 14.98 22.41 18.17
C ILE A 32 16.36 22.21 17.55
N TRP A 33 16.45 22.23 16.22
CA TRP A 33 17.72 22.09 15.51
C TRP A 33 18.68 23.24 15.82
N PHE A 34 18.24 24.50 15.88
CA PHE A 34 19.10 25.62 16.26
C PHE A 34 19.49 25.58 17.74
N LEU A 35 18.56 25.25 18.64
CA LEU A 35 18.81 25.29 20.08
C LEU A 35 19.67 24.13 20.58
N ILE A 36 19.49 22.92 20.04
CA ILE A 36 20.13 21.71 20.57
C ILE A 36 20.93 20.98 19.48
N GLY A 37 20.96 21.47 18.24
CA GLY A 37 21.64 20.82 17.13
C GLY A 37 23.14 20.66 17.32
N TYR A 38 23.69 19.63 16.69
CA TYR A 38 25.13 19.37 16.73
C TYR A 38 25.92 20.22 15.75
N ASP A 39 25.24 20.81 14.76
CA ASP A 39 25.84 21.60 13.68
C ASP A 39 26.28 23.02 14.11
N PHE A 40 25.74 23.51 15.22
CA PHE A 40 26.02 24.87 15.72
C PHE A 40 26.93 24.86 16.94
N SER A 41 27.87 25.81 16.99
CA SER A 41 28.77 26.01 18.14
C SER A 41 28.06 26.61 19.35
N TYR A 42 27.00 27.39 19.13
CA TYR A 42 26.23 28.07 20.18
C TYR A 42 25.09 27.22 20.78
N SER A 43 24.95 25.96 20.38
CA SER A 43 23.80 25.15 20.84
C SER A 43 23.91 24.77 22.31
N PHE A 44 22.77 24.67 22.98
CA PHE A 44 22.63 24.31 24.39
C PHE A 44 22.90 22.82 24.66
N LYS A 45 23.38 22.04 23.68
CA LYS A 45 23.67 20.61 23.82
C LYS A 45 24.64 20.31 24.97
N ASN A 46 25.54 21.24 25.26
CA ASN A 46 26.54 21.10 26.31
C ASN A 46 25.99 21.39 27.71
N ASN A 47 24.86 22.09 27.80
CA ASN A 47 24.19 22.43 29.06
C ASN A 47 23.22 21.35 29.52
N LEU A 48 23.04 20.28 28.72
CA LEU A 48 22.18 19.16 29.06
C LEU A 48 22.83 18.25 30.12
N PRO A 49 22.05 17.70 31.08
CA PRO A 49 22.57 16.74 32.06
C PRO A 49 23.03 15.44 31.40
N ASN A 50 23.93 14.73 32.06
CA ASN A 50 24.31 13.38 31.64
C ASN A 50 23.24 12.36 32.09
N PRO A 51 22.81 11.42 31.22
CA PRO A 51 23.26 11.19 29.84
C PRO A 51 22.54 12.08 28.81
N LYS A 52 23.30 12.88 28.06
CA LYS A 52 22.77 13.87 27.08
C LYS A 52 21.86 13.25 26.02
N ALA A 53 22.20 12.05 25.55
CA ALA A 53 21.45 11.34 24.51
C ALA A 53 19.99 11.08 24.90
N LEU A 54 19.71 10.81 26.18
CA LEU A 54 18.35 10.53 26.66
C LEU A 54 17.47 11.80 26.61
N TYR A 55 18.01 12.93 27.04
CA TYR A 55 17.29 14.21 26.97
C TYR A 55 17.01 14.63 25.53
N ILE A 56 17.99 14.44 24.65
CA ILE A 56 17.85 14.68 23.21
C ILE A 56 16.74 13.82 22.63
N PHE A 57 16.76 12.51 22.92
CA PHE A 57 15.71 11.59 22.47
C PHE A 57 14.32 12.04 22.96
N LEU A 58 14.19 12.42 24.24
CA LEU A 58 12.95 12.93 24.78
C LEU A 58 12.45 14.19 24.06
N VAL A 59 13.33 15.15 23.77
CA VAL A 59 12.96 16.36 23.03
C VAL A 59 12.44 16.01 21.63
N LEU A 60 13.14 15.15 20.90
CA LEU A 60 12.72 14.72 19.56
C LEU A 60 11.41 13.91 19.60
N PHE A 61 11.22 13.08 20.63
CA PHE A 61 10.00 12.33 20.83
C PHE A 61 8.81 13.24 21.16
N PHE A 62 9.00 14.23 22.05
CA PHE A 62 7.98 15.23 22.34
C PHE A 62 7.67 16.11 21.14
N TYR A 63 8.66 16.42 20.30
CA TYR A 63 8.44 17.12 19.04
C TYR A 63 7.56 16.31 18.07
N PHE A 64 7.82 15.01 17.93
CA PHE A 64 6.96 14.12 17.15
C PHE A 64 5.52 14.11 17.69
N ILE A 65 5.35 13.95 19.01
CA ILE A 65 4.03 14.00 19.66
C ILE A 65 3.36 15.35 19.43
N TYR A 66 4.10 16.44 19.61
CA TYR A 66 3.60 17.80 19.41
C TYR A 66 3.06 17.98 17.98
N SER A 67 3.85 17.61 16.97
CA SER A 67 3.43 17.72 15.57
C SER A 67 2.18 16.85 15.30
N PHE A 68 2.14 15.61 15.80
CA PHE A 68 0.97 14.76 15.64
C PHE A 68 -0.28 15.33 16.32
N VAL A 69 -0.16 15.79 17.57
CA VAL A 69 -1.28 16.32 18.36
C VAL A 69 -1.80 17.63 17.78
N THR A 70 -0.91 18.56 17.41
CA THR A 70 -1.30 19.84 16.81
C THR A 70 -2.00 19.64 15.46
N THR A 71 -1.45 18.79 14.58
CA THR A 71 -2.10 18.41 13.31
C THR A 71 -3.48 17.79 13.57
N THR A 72 -3.61 16.97 14.63
CA THR A 72 -4.89 16.36 15.01
C THR A 72 -5.91 17.40 15.49
N ILE A 73 -5.49 18.35 16.34
CA ILE A 73 -6.34 19.43 16.84
C ILE A 73 -6.84 20.31 15.68
N PHE A 74 -5.95 20.71 14.77
CA PHE A 74 -6.30 21.55 13.64
C PHE A 74 -7.16 20.83 12.59
N TYR A 75 -6.94 19.53 12.41
CA TYR A 75 -7.82 18.66 11.63
C TYR A 75 -9.24 18.60 12.22
N TYR A 76 -9.40 18.32 13.52
CA TYR A 76 -10.72 18.27 14.15
C TYR A 76 -11.43 19.63 14.16
N SER A 77 -10.65 20.71 14.26
CA SER A 77 -11.12 22.09 14.15
C SER A 77 -11.47 22.51 12.70
N LYS A 78 -11.31 21.60 11.72
CA LYS A 78 -11.58 21.80 10.29
C LYS A 78 -10.74 22.89 9.64
N PHE A 79 -9.58 23.22 10.19
CA PHE A 79 -8.68 24.18 9.57
C PHE A 79 -8.01 23.61 8.32
N HIS A 80 -7.69 22.32 8.29
CA HIS A 80 -7.18 21.63 7.11
C HIS A 80 -7.82 20.25 6.96
N LYS A 81 -7.60 19.60 5.81
CA LYS A 81 -8.02 18.22 5.53
C LYS A 81 -6.98 17.23 6.06
N ALA A 82 -7.25 15.93 5.90
CA ALA A 82 -6.37 14.90 6.43
C ALA A 82 -5.04 14.78 5.68
N ASP A 83 -4.93 15.35 4.48
CA ASP A 83 -3.70 15.34 3.68
C ASP A 83 -2.50 15.95 4.41
N ASN A 84 -2.75 16.95 5.27
CA ASN A 84 -1.72 17.55 6.13
C ASN A 84 -1.03 16.55 7.05
N PHE A 85 -1.68 15.45 7.47
CA PHE A 85 -0.98 14.41 8.25
C PHE A 85 0.16 13.78 7.48
N THR A 86 0.01 13.57 6.16
CA THR A 86 1.09 13.03 5.34
C THR A 86 2.30 13.96 5.37
N TYR A 87 2.06 15.24 5.12
CA TYR A 87 3.14 16.22 4.99
C TYR A 87 3.79 16.56 6.33
N SER A 88 2.97 16.88 7.35
CA SER A 88 3.42 17.24 8.70
C SER A 88 4.27 16.14 9.31
N LEU A 89 3.79 14.88 9.31
CA LEU A 89 4.54 13.75 9.89
C LEU A 89 5.80 13.42 9.11
N THR A 90 5.74 13.42 7.78
CA THR A 90 6.92 13.14 6.95
C THR A 90 8.01 14.18 7.18
N ILE A 91 7.66 15.47 7.18
CA ILE A 91 8.59 16.57 7.42
C ILE A 91 9.15 16.50 8.85
N THR A 92 8.31 16.22 9.84
CA THR A 92 8.74 16.06 11.23
C THR A 92 9.80 14.97 11.37
N ILE A 93 9.58 13.82 10.72
CA ILE A 93 10.54 12.70 10.75
C ILE A 93 11.82 13.03 9.98
N CYS A 94 11.73 13.72 8.84
CA CYS A 94 12.92 14.20 8.13
C CYS A 94 13.77 15.15 9.00
N LEU A 95 13.14 16.05 9.75
CA LEU A 95 13.84 16.96 10.66
C LEU A 95 14.43 16.23 11.87
N ILE A 96 13.73 15.23 12.43
CA ILE A 96 14.29 14.35 13.47
C ILE A 96 15.51 13.59 12.94
N MET A 97 15.44 13.05 11.73
CA MET A 97 16.57 12.34 11.12
C MET A 97 17.74 13.27 10.82
N LEU A 98 17.48 14.48 10.33
CA LEU A 98 18.51 15.50 10.14
C LEU A 98 19.28 15.73 11.45
N TYR A 99 18.55 15.83 12.56
CA TYR A 99 19.16 15.97 13.88
C TYR A 99 19.99 14.74 14.28
N ILE A 100 19.43 13.53 14.18
CA ILE A 100 20.10 12.28 14.57
C ILE A 100 21.41 12.11 13.78
N ILE A 101 21.36 12.37 12.48
CA ILE A 101 22.54 12.28 11.60
C ILE A 101 23.61 13.29 12.02
N GLY A 102 23.22 14.49 12.47
CA GLY A 102 24.14 15.49 13.03
C GLY A 102 24.94 15.00 14.25
N ILE A 103 24.43 14.01 14.99
CA ILE A 103 25.16 13.40 16.12
C ILE A 103 26.27 12.46 15.63
N PHE A 104 25.98 11.66 14.60
CA PHE A 104 26.84 10.55 14.18
C PHE A 104 27.84 10.91 13.08
N ILE A 105 27.53 11.91 12.25
CA ILE A 105 28.29 12.21 11.03
C ILE A 105 28.89 13.62 11.09
N VAL A 106 30.20 13.70 10.86
CA VAL A 106 30.98 14.95 10.83
C VAL A 106 30.55 15.85 9.65
N ASN A 107 30.66 17.16 9.83
CA ASN A 107 30.31 18.16 8.83
C ASN A 107 31.46 18.40 7.84
N GLU A 108 31.69 17.44 6.94
CA GLU A 108 32.56 17.61 5.77
C GLU A 108 31.75 17.55 4.46
N SER A 109 32.26 18.16 3.40
CA SER A 109 31.53 18.34 2.12
C SER A 109 30.98 17.04 1.53
N PHE A 110 31.75 15.94 1.57
CA PHE A 110 31.28 14.63 1.08
C PHE A 110 30.16 14.07 1.97
N TRP A 111 30.33 14.17 3.28
CA TRP A 111 29.37 13.67 4.25
C TRP A 111 28.03 14.40 4.15
N ILE A 112 28.01 15.70 3.86
CA ILE A 112 26.77 16.47 3.64
C ILE A 112 25.90 15.83 2.55
N PHE A 113 26.51 15.40 1.44
CA PHE A 113 25.79 14.70 0.37
C PHE A 113 25.20 13.36 0.84
N VAL A 114 25.96 12.60 1.63
CA VAL A 114 25.49 11.36 2.25
C VAL A 114 24.32 11.63 3.22
N LYS A 115 24.38 12.68 4.04
CA LYS A 115 23.29 13.09 4.94
C LYS A 115 22.00 13.34 4.15
N PHE A 116 22.10 14.04 3.02
CA PHE A 116 20.96 14.32 2.15
C PHE A 116 20.33 13.03 1.59
N ILE A 117 21.15 12.07 1.14
CA ILE A 117 20.65 10.77 0.67
C ILE A 117 19.91 10.02 1.79
N ILE A 118 20.46 10.00 3.01
CA ILE A 118 19.81 9.30 4.14
C ILE A 118 18.47 9.95 4.49
N ILE A 119 18.39 11.29 4.52
CA ILE A 119 17.13 12.02 4.77
C ILE A 119 16.11 11.70 3.66
N PHE A 120 16.54 11.68 2.40
CA PHE A 120 15.68 11.36 1.27
C PHE A 120 15.17 9.91 1.33
N ALA A 121 16.04 8.95 1.65
CA ALA A 121 15.65 7.55 1.86
C ALA A 121 14.67 7.41 3.03
N THR A 122 14.87 8.14 4.12
CA THR A 122 13.93 8.17 5.26
C THR A 122 12.57 8.69 4.81
N ALA A 123 12.52 9.77 4.05
CA ALA A 123 11.27 10.33 3.54
C ALA A 123 10.49 9.29 2.72
N ILE A 124 11.16 8.56 1.83
CA ILE A 124 10.55 7.49 1.03
C ILE A 124 9.99 6.37 1.90
N LEU A 125 10.72 5.96 2.95
CA LEU A 125 10.28 4.87 3.84
C LEU A 125 9.11 5.28 4.73
N PHE A 126 9.06 6.53 5.19
CA PHE A 126 8.04 7.02 6.11
C PHE A 126 6.80 7.61 5.43
N LEU A 127 6.89 7.97 4.15
CA LEU A 127 5.74 8.47 3.39
C LEU A 127 4.57 7.46 3.37
N PRO A 128 4.76 6.14 3.11
CA PRO A 128 3.69 5.16 3.19
C PRO A 128 2.98 5.11 4.55
N ILE A 129 3.75 5.22 5.65
CA ILE A 129 3.20 5.23 7.01
C ILE A 129 2.34 6.48 7.22
N SER A 130 2.82 7.64 6.79
CA SER A 130 2.11 8.91 6.91
C SER A 130 0.84 8.96 6.03
N VAL A 131 0.90 8.34 4.84
CA VAL A 131 -0.27 8.13 3.96
C VAL A 131 -1.29 7.21 4.61
N PHE A 132 -0.86 6.13 5.28
CA PHE A 132 -1.76 5.23 5.98
C PHE A 132 -2.54 5.95 7.08
N ILE A 133 -1.87 6.81 7.87
CA ILE A 133 -2.52 7.65 8.88
C ILE A 133 -3.55 8.58 8.22
N THR A 134 -3.18 9.21 7.11
CA THR A 134 -4.08 10.09 6.33
C THR A 134 -5.31 9.33 5.83
N MET A 135 -5.14 8.12 5.31
CA MET A 135 -6.24 7.25 4.86
C MET A 135 -7.15 6.88 6.02
N PHE A 136 -6.60 6.58 7.20
CA PHE A 136 -7.37 6.28 8.40
C PHE A 136 -8.30 7.45 8.78
N PHE A 137 -7.78 8.67 8.86
CA PHE A 137 -8.59 9.85 9.17
C PHE A 137 -9.60 10.20 8.07
N ASN A 138 -9.24 10.04 6.80
CA ASN A 138 -10.19 10.21 5.70
C ASN A 138 -11.33 9.20 5.76
N ASN A 139 -11.03 7.94 6.08
CA ASN A 139 -12.04 6.89 6.20
C ASN A 139 -13.04 7.18 7.34
N LEU A 140 -12.58 7.74 8.47
CA LEU A 140 -13.47 8.17 9.55
C LEU A 140 -14.46 9.25 9.09
N VAL A 141 -14.00 10.22 8.29
CA VAL A 141 -14.86 11.27 7.73
C VAL A 141 -15.85 10.72 6.71
N ILE A 142 -15.40 9.84 5.83
CA ILE A 142 -16.26 9.19 4.83
C ILE A 142 -17.38 8.42 5.55
N LYS A 143 -17.02 7.60 6.54
CA LYS A 143 -17.99 6.82 7.32
C LYS A 143 -19.05 7.69 8.02
N LYS A 144 -18.64 8.83 8.55
CA LYS A 144 -19.53 9.80 9.19
C LYS A 144 -20.46 10.49 8.18
N ASN A 145 -19.95 10.84 7.00
CA ASN A 145 -20.76 11.44 5.95
C ASN A 145 -21.80 10.45 5.40
N GLU A 146 -21.43 9.19 5.21
CA GLU A 146 -22.40 8.14 4.83
C GLU A 146 -23.52 7.99 5.85
N GLU A 147 -23.19 8.03 7.14
CA GLU A 147 -24.19 7.99 8.22
C GLU A 147 -25.14 9.18 8.14
N TYR A 148 -24.62 10.38 7.90
CA TYR A 148 -25.46 11.57 7.71
C TYR A 148 -26.31 11.50 6.45
N ASP A 149 -25.78 11.02 5.33
CA ASP A 149 -26.53 10.88 4.09
C ASP A 149 -27.69 9.89 4.25
N GLN A 150 -27.47 8.79 4.98
CA GLN A 150 -28.52 7.82 5.32
C GLN A 150 -29.60 8.44 6.21
N MET A 151 -29.21 9.19 7.24
CA MET A 151 -30.15 9.89 8.11
C MET A 151 -30.97 10.94 7.34
N LEU A 152 -30.34 11.66 6.42
CA LEU A 152 -30.97 12.69 5.60
C LEU A 152 -31.95 12.07 4.59
N LEU A 153 -31.63 10.93 4.00
CA LEU A 153 -32.54 10.17 3.14
C LEU A 153 -33.76 9.67 3.92
N ALA A 154 -33.55 9.06 5.09
CA ALA A 154 -34.64 8.62 5.96
C ALA A 154 -35.57 9.78 6.34
N TYR A 155 -34.99 10.94 6.71
CA TYR A 155 -35.75 12.15 7.00
C TYR A 155 -36.57 12.65 5.79
N LYS A 156 -35.97 12.69 4.59
CA LYS A 156 -36.67 13.10 3.36
C LYS A 156 -37.81 12.17 2.97
N ASN A 157 -37.67 10.88 3.26
CA ASN A 157 -38.68 9.87 2.97
C ASN A 157 -39.76 9.78 4.07
N GLY A 158 -39.64 10.52 5.18
CA GLY A 158 -40.52 10.37 6.34
C GLY A 158 -40.33 9.05 7.11
N GLU A 159 -39.21 8.37 6.89
CA GLU A 159 -38.85 7.12 7.58
C GLU A 159 -38.24 7.42 8.95
N ILE A 160 -38.26 6.43 9.84
CA ILE A 160 -37.64 6.52 11.17
C ILE A 160 -36.13 6.72 10.99
N ILE A 161 -35.58 7.78 11.58
CA ILE A 161 -34.15 8.07 11.53
C ILE A 161 -33.37 6.90 12.15
N PRO A 162 -32.49 6.24 11.38
CA PRO A 162 -31.83 5.03 11.85
C PRO A 162 -30.86 5.36 13.00
N THR A 163 -30.95 4.61 14.09
CA THR A 163 -29.99 4.70 15.19
C THR A 163 -28.63 4.11 14.78
N ASN A 164 -27.54 4.52 15.43
CA ASN A 164 -26.19 3.96 15.19
C ASN A 164 -26.15 2.42 15.27
N LYS A 165 -26.99 1.79 16.09
CA LYS A 165 -27.11 0.33 16.18
C LYS A 165 -27.73 -0.25 14.90
N LEU A 166 -28.78 0.37 14.37
CA LEU A 166 -29.42 -0.04 13.11
C LEU A 166 -28.47 0.11 11.93
N ILE A 167 -27.72 1.22 11.83
CA ILE A 167 -26.74 1.43 10.76
C ILE A 167 -25.64 0.35 10.83
N LYS A 168 -25.15 0.01 12.02
CA LYS A 168 -24.18 -1.08 12.19
C LYS A 168 -24.75 -2.44 11.77
N ALA A 169 -26.00 -2.73 12.14
CA ALA A 169 -26.68 -3.97 11.76
C ALA A 169 -26.86 -4.08 10.23
N GLN A 170 -27.25 -2.98 9.57
CA GLN A 170 -27.37 -2.90 8.11
C GLN A 170 -26.02 -3.08 7.39
N ARG A 171 -24.94 -2.50 7.93
CA ARG A 171 -23.59 -2.73 7.38
C ARG A 171 -23.16 -4.19 7.53
N TYR A 172 -23.48 -4.81 8.66
CA TYR A 172 -23.17 -6.21 8.92
C TYR A 172 -23.97 -7.16 8.01
N SER A 173 -25.27 -6.91 7.83
CA SER A 173 -26.10 -7.72 6.90
C SER A 173 -25.58 -7.60 5.47
N LYS A 174 -25.24 -6.39 5.01
CA LYS A 174 -24.63 -6.18 3.69
C LYS A 174 -23.28 -6.88 3.54
N PHE A 175 -22.47 -6.90 4.60
CA PHE A 175 -21.21 -7.65 4.61
C PHE A 175 -21.44 -9.15 4.47
N ILE A 176 -22.42 -9.72 5.17
CA ILE A 176 -22.79 -11.15 5.05
C ILE A 176 -23.21 -11.46 3.61
N ILE A 177 -24.13 -10.68 3.04
CA ILE A 177 -24.64 -10.88 1.67
C ILE A 177 -23.47 -10.84 0.66
N ASN A 178 -22.61 -9.83 0.75
CA ASN A 178 -21.45 -9.73 -0.15
C ASN A 178 -20.47 -10.90 0.03
N ARG A 179 -20.33 -11.44 1.24
CA ARG A 179 -19.47 -12.60 1.50
C ARG A 179 -20.06 -13.86 0.88
N GLU A 180 -21.37 -14.04 0.93
CA GLU A 180 -22.07 -15.15 0.28
C GLU A 180 -21.95 -15.06 -1.24
N GLN A 181 -22.21 -13.88 -1.82
CA GLN A 181 -22.02 -13.65 -3.26
C GLN A 181 -20.59 -13.97 -3.72
N LYS A 182 -19.58 -13.51 -2.97
CA LYS A 182 -18.18 -13.84 -3.27
C LYS A 182 -17.88 -15.33 -3.20
N LYS A 183 -18.52 -16.07 -2.27
CA LYS A 183 -18.37 -17.53 -2.21
C LYS A 183 -18.98 -18.20 -3.43
N GLU A 184 -20.19 -17.79 -3.83
CA GLU A 184 -20.85 -18.31 -5.03
C GLU A 184 -20.03 -18.02 -6.30
N GLU A 185 -19.47 -16.82 -6.42
CA GLU A 185 -18.55 -16.46 -7.51
C GLU A 185 -17.30 -17.35 -7.52
N LEU A 186 -16.73 -17.62 -6.33
CA LEU A 186 -15.56 -18.50 -6.18
C LEU A 186 -15.89 -19.96 -6.55
N GLU A 187 -17.07 -20.45 -6.19
CA GLU A 187 -17.52 -21.79 -6.57
C GLU A 187 -17.76 -21.92 -8.07
N LYS A 188 -18.41 -20.91 -8.69
CA LYS A 188 -18.56 -20.85 -10.15
C LYS A 188 -17.19 -20.80 -10.84
N PHE A 189 -16.27 -20.01 -10.31
CA PHE A 189 -14.90 -19.92 -10.84
C PHE A 189 -14.16 -21.26 -10.71
N LYS A 190 -14.27 -21.94 -9.57
CA LYS A 190 -13.67 -23.26 -9.36
C LYS A 190 -14.21 -24.30 -10.35
N LYS A 191 -15.53 -24.38 -10.55
CA LYS A 191 -16.15 -25.25 -11.55
C LYS A 191 -15.62 -24.96 -12.96
N SER A 192 -15.56 -23.67 -13.34
CA SER A 192 -15.03 -23.28 -14.65
C SER A 192 -13.55 -23.64 -14.85
N LEU A 193 -12.76 -23.67 -13.77
CA LEU A 193 -11.36 -24.11 -13.80
C LEU A 193 -11.26 -25.63 -13.95
N GLU A 194 -12.07 -26.38 -13.19
CA GLU A 194 -12.13 -27.84 -13.29
C GLU A 194 -12.51 -28.29 -14.71
N GLU A 195 -13.55 -27.69 -15.31
CA GLU A 195 -13.95 -27.95 -16.70
C GLU A 195 -12.82 -27.68 -17.70
N LYS A 196 -12.15 -26.52 -17.60
CA LYS A 196 -10.99 -26.18 -18.46
C LYS A 196 -9.81 -27.14 -18.28
N LEU A 197 -9.64 -27.68 -17.08
CA LEU A 197 -8.55 -28.60 -16.76
C LEU A 197 -8.86 -29.98 -17.35
N GLU A 198 -10.10 -30.46 -17.23
CA GLU A 198 -10.56 -31.69 -17.88
C GLU A 198 -10.46 -31.61 -19.40
N GLU A 199 -10.86 -30.49 -20.01
CA GLU A 199 -10.72 -30.27 -21.46
C GLU A 199 -9.26 -30.36 -21.89
N LYS A 200 -8.34 -29.70 -21.17
CA LYS A 200 -6.89 -29.78 -21.44
C LYS A 200 -6.33 -31.19 -21.28
N ILE A 201 -6.80 -31.95 -20.28
CA ILE A 201 -6.39 -33.35 -20.10
C ILE A 201 -6.83 -34.19 -21.30
N LYS A 202 -8.11 -34.09 -21.71
CA LYS A 202 -8.65 -34.80 -22.88
C LYS A 202 -7.91 -34.43 -24.16
N GLU A 203 -7.62 -33.15 -24.36
CA GLU A 203 -6.86 -32.67 -25.51
C GLU A 203 -5.43 -33.26 -25.54
N ASN A 204 -4.76 -33.30 -24.38
CA ASN A 204 -3.43 -33.90 -24.26
C ASN A 204 -3.44 -35.42 -24.48
N GLU A 205 -4.45 -36.13 -24.00
CA GLU A 205 -4.63 -37.56 -24.25
C GLU A 205 -4.87 -37.86 -25.73
N LEU A 206 -5.71 -37.07 -26.41
CA LEU A 206 -5.93 -37.19 -27.85
C LEU A 206 -4.63 -36.96 -28.63
N LYS A 207 -3.88 -35.91 -28.30
CA LYS A 207 -2.56 -35.64 -28.90
C LYS A 207 -1.56 -36.78 -28.67
N LYS A 208 -1.58 -37.43 -27.48
CA LYS A 208 -0.74 -38.61 -27.22
C LYS A 208 -1.15 -39.79 -28.10
N LYS A 209 -2.45 -40.11 -28.17
CA LYS A 209 -2.98 -41.19 -29.01
C LYS A 209 -2.68 -40.98 -30.49
N GLU A 210 -2.76 -39.74 -30.98
CA GLU A 210 -2.37 -39.41 -32.36
C GLU A 210 -0.88 -39.61 -32.61
N LYS A 211 -0.02 -39.20 -31.67
CA LYS A 211 1.43 -39.45 -31.75
C LYS A 211 1.74 -40.94 -31.78
N GLU A 212 1.12 -41.73 -30.91
CA GLU A 212 1.28 -43.20 -30.88
C GLU A 212 0.84 -43.84 -32.20
N LYS A 213 -0.34 -43.48 -32.73
CA LYS A 213 -0.81 -43.95 -34.05
C LYS A 213 0.20 -43.61 -35.15
N ASN A 214 0.72 -42.38 -35.16
CA ASN A 214 1.71 -41.95 -36.14
C ASN A 214 3.04 -42.68 -36.02
N ILE A 215 3.46 -43.06 -34.80
CA ILE A 215 4.65 -43.88 -34.57
C ILE A 215 4.42 -45.29 -35.08
N ASN A 216 3.29 -45.92 -34.73
CA ASN A 216 2.95 -47.27 -35.16
C ASN A 216 2.87 -47.35 -36.69
N LEU A 217 2.20 -46.41 -37.35
CA LEU A 217 2.17 -46.33 -38.82
C LEU A 217 3.57 -46.20 -39.45
N LYS A 218 4.51 -45.52 -38.79
CA LYS A 218 5.91 -45.44 -39.24
C LYS A 218 6.67 -46.74 -39.03
N LEU A 219 6.40 -47.46 -37.95
CA LEU A 219 6.99 -48.77 -37.66
C LEU A 219 6.45 -49.84 -38.61
N ASP A 220 5.13 -49.89 -38.83
CA ASP A 220 4.49 -50.81 -39.78
C ASP A 220 5.06 -50.64 -41.19
N LYS A 221 5.21 -49.39 -41.66
CA LYS A 221 5.86 -49.09 -42.96
C LYS A 221 7.33 -49.52 -43.03
N LYS A 222 8.04 -49.56 -41.89
CA LYS A 222 9.43 -50.05 -41.83
C LYS A 222 9.47 -51.57 -41.84
N GLU A 223 8.60 -52.23 -41.10
CA GLU A 223 8.46 -53.69 -41.10
C GLU A 223 8.06 -54.21 -42.49
N GLU A 224 7.09 -53.59 -43.15
CA GLU A 224 6.66 -53.98 -44.50
C GLU A 224 7.82 -53.89 -45.51
N LYS A 225 8.61 -52.81 -45.44
CA LYS A 225 9.83 -52.68 -46.25
C LYS A 225 10.88 -53.74 -45.92
N GLN A 226 11.01 -54.16 -44.65
CA GLN A 226 11.94 -55.23 -44.27
C GLN A 226 11.45 -56.59 -44.76
N ARG A 227 10.16 -56.91 -44.59
CA ARG A 227 9.55 -58.16 -45.10
C ARG A 227 9.68 -58.27 -46.62
N LEU A 228 9.43 -57.18 -47.36
CA LEU A 228 9.64 -57.15 -48.82
C LEU A 228 11.11 -57.42 -49.20
N LYS A 229 12.07 -56.84 -48.48
CA LYS A 229 13.51 -57.10 -48.68
C LYS A 229 13.91 -58.54 -48.33
N GLU A 230 13.32 -59.14 -47.31
CA GLU A 230 13.55 -60.54 -46.95
C GLU A 230 12.95 -61.49 -47.99
N ILE A 231 11.76 -61.20 -48.51
CA ILE A 231 11.13 -61.94 -49.62
C ILE A 231 12.01 -61.85 -50.87
N GLU A 232 12.55 -60.68 -51.21
CA GLU A 232 13.49 -60.49 -52.33
C GLU A 232 14.82 -61.24 -52.12
N LYS A 233 15.33 -61.32 -50.88
CA LYS A 233 16.54 -62.10 -50.58
C LYS A 233 16.29 -63.59 -50.68
N ASN A 234 15.17 -64.08 -50.15
CA ASN A 234 14.79 -65.50 -50.20
C ASN A 234 14.43 -65.96 -51.62
N SER A 235 13.91 -65.08 -52.49
CA SER A 235 13.67 -65.40 -53.90
C SER A 235 14.97 -65.46 -54.72
N LYS A 236 16.01 -64.68 -54.36
CA LYS A 236 17.35 -64.77 -54.95
C LYS A 236 18.13 -66.02 -54.55
N PHE A 237 17.84 -66.61 -53.39
CA PHE A 237 18.47 -67.87 -52.93
C PHE A 237 17.83 -69.14 -53.51
N LYS A 238 16.66 -69.03 -54.17
CA LYS A 238 15.93 -70.16 -54.79
C LYS A 238 16.15 -70.29 -56.32
N LYS A 239 17.08 -69.52 -56.89
CA LYS A 239 17.59 -69.67 -58.25
C LYS A 239 19.02 -70.17 -58.21
#